data_AF-A0A377TVW7-F1
#
_entry.id   AF-A0A377TVW7-F1
#
_cell.length_a   1.000
_cell.length_b   1.000
_cell.length_c   1.000
_cell.angle_alpha   90.00
_cell.angle_beta   90.00
_cell.angle_gamma   90.00
#
_symmetry.space_group_name_H-M   'P 1'
#
loop_
_entity.id
_entity.type
_entity.pdbx_description
1 polymer ?
#
loop_
_entity_poly.entity_id
_entity_poly.type
_entity_poly.pdbx_seq_one_letter_code
_entity_poly.pdbx_strand_id
1 'polypeptide(L)'
;MSQETPASQTEARIKTKRRISPFWLLPVIALLIAAWLIWTSFDDRGSTITIDFQSANGIVPGRTPIRYQGVEVGTVQDISLSKDLSKIEVSASIKRDMKDALRKETQFWLVTPKASLAGVSGLDALVGGNYIGMMPGKGEPEDHFVALDTQPKYRINNGELMIHLQAPDLGSLNSGSLVYFRKIPVGRVYDYSLNANNQGVTIDVLIERRFTNLVKKGSRFWNVSGVKADVGLSGAKVQLENLSALVNGAIAFDSPADSHVASQNDEYHLYEDLAHSQRGVVVTLDLPDGDGLKAGSTPLMYQGLEVGQLSKLNLNPGGKVTGEMTVDPSVVTLLREKTLIQMKKPKLSLDNPSISTLLTGNTFELVPGEGEPRNHFSVMPADKALLDEPNVATVTPLGAGELRHRRRSAAGAARSKSRPGAGA
;
A
#
# COMPACT_ATOMS: atom_id res chain seq x y z
N MET A 1 70.44 86.24 89.39
CA MET A 1 69.82 85.09 90.08
C MET A 1 68.67 84.64 89.18
N SER A 2 68.91 83.76 88.22
CA SER A 2 69.04 82.30 88.41
C SER A 2 67.77 81.70 88.98
N GLN A 3 67.04 80.96 88.14
CA GLN A 3 66.67 79.57 88.41
C GLN A 3 66.07 78.95 87.15
N GLU A 4 66.88 78.12 86.49
CA GLU A 4 66.39 77.05 85.62
C GLU A 4 65.73 75.97 86.50
N THR A 5 64.68 75.33 85.99
CA THR A 5 64.11 74.10 86.56
C THR A 5 63.88 73.12 85.41
N PRO A 6 64.25 71.83 85.54
CA PRO A 6 64.45 70.96 84.39
C PRO A 6 63.14 70.34 83.91
N ALA A 7 62.85 70.43 82.62
CA ALA A 7 61.74 69.71 82.01
C ALA A 7 62.18 68.29 81.63
N SER A 8 61.57 67.31 82.30
CA SER A 8 61.75 65.87 82.07
C SER A 8 61.40 65.47 80.63
N GLN A 9 62.33 64.82 79.94
CA GLN A 9 62.08 64.27 78.61
C GLN A 9 61.17 63.03 78.72
N THR A 10 59.93 63.16 78.26
CA THR A 10 58.99 62.05 78.15
C THR A 10 59.19 61.36 76.80
N GLU A 11 59.85 60.20 76.76
CA GLU A 11 59.92 59.39 75.54
C GLU A 11 58.55 58.76 75.23
N ALA A 12 57.99 59.14 74.08
CA ALA A 12 56.73 58.60 73.59
C ALA A 12 56.91 57.20 72.98
N ARG A 13 56.44 56.15 73.67
CA ARG A 13 56.28 54.81 73.08
C ARG A 13 55.10 54.81 72.10
N ILE A 14 55.39 54.94 70.82
CA ILE A 14 54.42 54.81 69.73
C ILE A 14 54.02 53.32 69.59
N LYS A 15 52.80 52.97 69.99
CA LYS A 15 52.16 51.68 69.62
C LYS A 15 51.24 51.90 68.42
N THR A 16 51.70 51.51 67.22
CA THR A 16 50.87 51.48 66.01
C THR A 16 49.94 50.27 66.02
N LYS A 17 48.69 50.45 66.42
CA LYS A 17 47.63 49.46 66.14
C LYS A 17 47.11 49.70 64.72
N ARG A 18 47.60 48.93 63.74
CA ARG A 18 46.97 48.84 62.41
C ARG A 18 45.60 48.20 62.56
N ARG A 19 44.56 49.01 62.70
CA ARG A 19 43.17 48.58 62.52
C ARG A 19 42.76 48.91 61.09
N ILE A 20 42.55 47.87 60.29
CA ILE A 20 41.94 48.01 58.96
C ILE A 20 40.52 48.55 59.20
N SER A 21 40.21 49.69 58.60
CA SER A 21 38.92 50.36 58.76
C SER A 21 37.79 49.45 58.21
N PRO A 22 36.66 49.26 58.91
CA PRO A 22 35.53 48.47 58.44
C PRO A 22 35.00 48.91 57.06
N PHE A 23 35.25 50.16 56.65
CA PHE A 23 34.86 50.68 55.34
C PHE A 23 35.52 49.94 54.16
N TRP A 24 36.63 49.22 54.37
CA TRP A 24 37.27 48.42 53.32
C TRP A 24 36.53 47.10 53.01
N LEU A 25 35.55 46.69 53.83
CA LEU A 25 34.70 45.53 53.53
C LEU A 25 33.76 45.79 52.33
N LEU A 26 33.29 47.02 52.17
CA LEU A 26 32.33 47.36 51.12
C LEU A 26 32.85 47.11 49.69
N PRO A 27 34.06 47.56 49.30
CA PRO A 27 34.61 47.25 47.98
C PRO A 27 34.92 45.76 47.79
N VAL A 28 35.31 45.04 48.85
CA VAL A 28 35.54 43.59 48.78
C VAL A 28 34.24 42.84 48.52
N ILE A 29 33.16 43.19 49.22
CA ILE A 29 31.83 42.60 49.01
C ILE A 29 31.31 42.90 47.60
N ALA A 30 31.46 44.14 47.13
CA ALA A 30 31.09 44.52 45.76
C ALA A 30 31.85 43.69 44.71
N LEU A 31 33.15 43.46 44.93
CA LEU A 31 33.98 42.64 44.05
C LEU A 31 33.54 41.16 44.08
N LEU A 32 33.19 40.63 45.24
CA LEU A 32 32.65 39.27 45.36
C LEU A 32 31.30 39.12 44.63
N ILE A 33 30.40 40.09 44.74
CA ILE A 33 29.12 40.09 44.02
C ILE A 33 29.35 40.18 42.49
N ALA A 34 30.25 41.04 42.04
CA ALA A 34 30.60 41.16 40.63
C ALA A 34 31.22 39.87 40.08
N ALA A 35 32.15 39.27 40.82
CA ALA A 35 32.75 37.98 40.45
C ALA A 35 31.70 36.87 40.40
N TRP A 36 30.75 36.86 41.34
CA TRP A 36 29.65 35.91 41.36
C TRP A 36 28.72 36.07 40.15
N LEU A 37 28.30 37.30 39.83
CA LEU A 37 27.47 37.60 38.65
C LEU A 37 28.16 37.24 37.33
N ILE A 38 29.48 37.46 37.23
CA ILE A 38 30.26 37.04 36.06
C ILE A 38 30.26 35.51 35.96
N TRP A 39 30.47 34.79 37.06
CA TRP A 39 30.47 33.33 37.07
C TRP A 39 29.11 32.75 36.67
N THR A 40 28.01 33.24 37.24
CA THR A 40 26.66 32.77 36.89
C THR A 40 26.32 33.09 35.44
N SER A 41 26.76 34.24 34.91
CA SER A 41 26.59 34.60 33.50
C SER A 41 27.34 33.69 32.53
N PHE A 42 28.42 33.02 32.95
CA PHE A 42 29.09 32.01 32.13
C PHE A 42 28.42 30.64 32.23
N ASP A 43 27.85 30.29 33.39
CA ASP A 43 27.25 28.98 33.65
C ASP A 43 25.83 28.83 33.06
N ASP A 44 25.11 29.94 32.88
CA ASP A 44 23.74 29.96 32.31
C ASP A 44 23.69 30.03 30.78
N ARG A 45 24.83 30.12 30.09
CA ARG A 45 24.86 30.12 28.61
C ARG A 45 24.58 28.71 28.11
N GLY A 46 23.42 28.52 27.49
CA GLY A 46 23.11 27.31 26.72
C GLY A 46 24.21 26.98 25.71
N SER A 47 24.27 25.75 25.25
CA SER A 47 25.27 25.34 24.26
C SER A 47 24.89 25.92 22.89
N THR A 48 25.77 26.73 22.31
CA THR A 48 25.59 27.19 20.92
C THR A 48 26.05 26.09 19.98
N ILE A 49 25.22 25.76 18.99
CA ILE A 49 25.54 24.82 17.93
C ILE A 49 25.31 25.47 16.56
N THR A 50 25.98 24.94 15.54
CA THR A 50 25.78 25.34 14.14
C THR A 50 25.20 24.16 13.37
N ILE A 51 24.12 24.40 12.63
CA ILE A 51 23.44 23.38 11.82
C ILE A 51 23.45 23.83 10.35
N ASP A 52 24.06 23.03 9.47
CA ASP A 52 24.09 23.25 8.03
C ASP A 52 22.76 22.82 7.40
N PHE A 53 22.07 23.74 6.74
CA PHE A 53 20.88 23.46 5.93
C PHE A 53 21.14 23.75 4.45
N GLN A 54 20.48 23.01 3.56
CA GLN A 54 20.44 23.34 2.12
C GLN A 54 19.54 24.56 1.84
N SER A 55 18.48 24.74 2.62
CA SER A 55 17.54 25.86 2.54
C SER A 55 17.04 26.25 3.94
N ALA A 56 16.92 27.55 4.20
CA ALA A 56 16.42 28.09 5.47
C ALA A 56 15.01 28.69 5.34
N ASN A 57 14.24 28.26 4.33
CA ASN A 57 12.90 28.77 4.10
C ASN A 57 12.00 28.57 5.33
N GLY A 58 11.54 29.69 5.89
CA GLY A 58 10.68 29.73 7.08
C GLY A 58 11.40 29.45 8.41
N ILE A 59 12.72 29.45 8.45
CA ILE A 59 13.50 29.56 9.70
C ILE A 59 13.67 31.05 10.02
N VAL A 60 13.36 31.45 11.25
CA VAL A 60 13.41 32.84 11.70
C VAL A 60 14.22 32.94 13.00
N PRO A 61 15.30 33.76 13.03
CA PRO A 61 16.06 34.04 14.24
C PRO A 61 15.19 34.51 15.40
N GLY A 62 15.43 33.97 16.60
CA GLY A 62 14.71 34.28 17.82
C GLY A 62 13.28 33.74 17.90
N ARG A 63 12.77 33.07 16.86
CA ARG A 63 11.39 32.56 16.80
C ARG A 63 11.28 31.07 16.52
N THR A 64 12.16 30.51 15.69
CA THR A 64 12.08 29.09 15.34
C THR A 64 12.61 28.22 16.50
N PRO A 65 11.75 27.39 17.12
CA PRO A 65 12.19 26.52 18.20
C PRO A 65 12.84 25.24 17.66
N ILE A 66 13.77 24.70 18.43
CA ILE A 66 14.27 23.33 18.28
C ILE A 66 13.47 22.45 19.24
N ARG A 67 12.86 21.38 18.72
CA ARG A 67 12.00 20.49 19.50
C ARG A 67 12.49 19.05 19.49
N TYR A 68 12.48 18.43 20.66
CA TYR A 68 12.65 16.99 20.84
C TYR A 68 11.36 16.41 21.41
N GLN A 69 10.75 15.42 20.72
CA GLN A 69 9.48 14.80 21.12
C GLN A 69 8.36 15.80 21.46
N GLY A 70 8.31 16.93 20.75
CA GLY A 70 7.32 17.99 20.96
C GLY A 70 7.67 19.01 22.05
N VAL A 71 8.73 18.78 22.83
CA VAL A 71 9.21 19.72 23.86
C VAL A 71 10.26 20.66 23.27
N GLU A 72 10.17 21.94 23.57
CA GLU A 72 11.16 22.94 23.17
C GLU A 72 12.46 22.79 23.96
N VAL A 73 13.54 22.51 23.24
CA VAL A 73 14.88 22.24 23.77
C VAL A 73 15.92 23.27 23.33
N GLY A 74 15.57 24.17 22.42
CA GLY A 74 16.45 25.23 21.97
C GLY A 74 15.75 26.23 21.05
N THR A 75 16.50 27.23 20.59
CA THR A 75 15.98 28.30 19.74
C THR A 75 17.04 28.76 18.77
N VAL A 76 16.63 29.00 17.51
CA VAL A 76 17.51 29.57 16.49
C VAL A 76 17.88 31.00 16.87
N GLN A 77 19.17 31.33 16.81
CA GLN A 77 19.71 32.64 17.19
C GLN A 77 20.11 33.48 15.97
N ASP A 78 20.71 32.86 14.95
CA ASP A 78 21.16 33.56 13.75
C ASP A 78 21.17 32.65 12.52
N ILE A 79 21.16 33.25 11.33
CA ILE A 79 21.23 32.56 10.04
C ILE A 79 22.25 33.28 9.18
N SER A 80 23.31 32.57 8.81
CA SER A 80 24.35 33.05 7.90
C SER A 80 24.48 32.13 6.70
N LEU A 81 25.02 32.66 5.61
CA LEU A 81 25.39 31.87 4.45
C LEU A 81 26.86 31.46 4.59
N SER A 82 27.20 30.22 4.25
CA SER A 82 28.58 29.72 4.28
C SER A 82 29.48 30.56 3.36
N LYS A 83 30.79 30.55 3.62
CA LYS A 83 31.76 31.38 2.87
C LYS A 83 31.78 31.10 1.36
N ASP A 84 31.46 29.88 0.96
CA ASP A 84 31.37 29.40 -0.42
C ASP A 84 29.97 29.54 -1.01
N LEU A 85 29.02 30.11 -0.25
CA LEU A 85 27.63 30.32 -0.65
C LEU A 85 26.85 29.04 -0.97
N SER A 86 27.36 27.86 -0.58
CA SER A 86 26.78 26.56 -0.91
C SER A 86 25.78 26.05 0.12
N LYS A 87 25.84 26.56 1.36
CA LYS A 87 25.03 26.10 2.49
C LYS A 87 24.60 27.26 3.38
N ILE A 88 23.54 27.05 4.15
CA ILE A 88 23.06 28.00 5.14
C ILE A 88 23.42 27.48 6.53
N GLU A 89 24.22 28.25 7.25
CA GLU A 89 24.66 27.97 8.62
C GLU A 89 23.66 28.58 9.59
N VAL A 90 22.94 27.73 10.31
CA VAL A 90 21.95 28.16 11.32
C VAL A 90 22.58 28.01 12.70
N SER A 91 22.83 29.12 13.37
CA SER A 91 23.31 29.13 14.76
C SER A 91 22.13 29.03 15.72
N ALA A 92 22.16 28.08 16.64
CA ALA A 92 21.10 27.86 17.61
C ALA A 92 21.62 27.69 19.04
N SER A 93 20.82 28.11 20.01
CA SER A 93 21.10 27.90 21.43
C SER A 93 20.29 26.72 21.94
N ILE A 94 20.97 25.74 22.50
CA ILE A 94 20.38 24.54 23.12
C ILE A 94 20.41 24.68 24.63
N LYS A 95 19.32 24.30 25.30
CA LYS A 95 19.22 24.30 26.75
C LYS A 95 20.29 23.39 27.38
N ARG A 96 20.75 23.77 28.56
CA ARG A 96 21.89 23.12 29.24
C ARG A 96 21.64 21.64 29.57
N ASP A 97 20.41 21.29 29.90
CA ASP A 97 19.95 19.91 30.16
C ASP A 97 20.04 19.00 28.94
N MET A 98 20.09 19.57 27.73
CA MET A 98 20.21 18.85 26.47
C MET A 98 21.63 18.81 25.93
N LYS A 99 22.62 19.34 26.66
CA LYS A 99 24.04 19.33 26.25
C LYS A 99 24.57 17.92 26.02
N ASP A 100 24.19 16.96 26.87
CA ASP A 100 24.63 15.56 26.74
C ASP A 100 24.04 14.86 25.52
N ALA A 101 22.94 15.38 24.98
CA ALA A 101 22.29 14.87 23.78
C ALA A 101 22.92 15.39 22.48
N LEU A 102 23.86 16.34 22.54
CA LEU A 102 24.60 16.87 21.40
C LEU A 102 25.83 16.00 21.11
N ARG A 103 25.59 14.87 20.46
CA ARG A 103 26.60 13.88 20.06
C ARG A 103 26.74 13.77 18.56
N LYS A 104 27.84 13.22 18.07
CA LYS A 104 28.12 13.03 16.64
C LYS A 104 26.97 12.45 15.80
N GLU A 105 26.17 11.52 16.34
CA GLU A 105 25.03 10.92 15.63
C GLU A 105 23.70 11.65 15.86
N THR A 106 23.73 12.86 16.44
CA THR A 106 22.52 13.67 16.67
C THR A 106 22.02 14.23 15.35
N GLN A 107 20.75 14.03 15.08
CA GLN A 107 20.13 14.39 13.82
C GLN A 107 19.21 15.58 14.00
N PHE A 108 19.25 16.50 13.03
CA PHE A 108 18.38 17.66 12.96
C PHE A 108 17.65 17.68 11.61
N TRP A 109 16.40 18.13 11.57
CA TRP A 109 15.65 18.30 10.32
C TRP A 109 14.63 19.43 10.45
N LEU A 110 14.29 20.09 9.34
CA LEU A 110 13.25 21.11 9.33
C LEU A 110 11.86 20.45 9.21
N VAL A 111 10.94 20.79 10.11
CA VAL A 111 9.53 20.38 10.01
C VAL A 111 8.70 21.56 9.54
N THR A 112 8.04 21.37 8.40
CA THR A 112 7.08 22.30 7.83
C THR A 112 5.65 21.77 8.02
N PRO A 113 4.68 22.63 8.41
CA PRO A 113 3.30 22.21 8.54
C PRO A 113 2.73 21.83 7.17
N LYS A 114 2.10 20.66 7.08
CA LYS A 114 1.41 20.21 5.86
C LYS A 114 -0.04 20.68 5.89
N ALA A 115 -0.50 21.35 4.84
CA ALA A 115 -1.91 21.67 4.67
C ALA A 115 -2.69 20.36 4.39
N SER A 116 -3.51 19.93 5.35
CA SER A 116 -4.40 18.78 5.20
C SER A 116 -5.82 19.27 4.92
N LEU A 117 -6.39 18.85 3.79
CA LEU A 117 -7.78 19.12 3.41
C LEU A 117 -8.81 18.28 4.21
N ALA A 118 -8.35 17.37 5.07
CA ALA A 118 -9.21 16.37 5.73
C ALA A 118 -9.94 16.86 6.99
N GLY A 119 -9.82 18.14 7.36
CA GLY A 119 -10.59 18.64 8.50
C GLY A 119 -10.47 20.13 8.71
N VAL A 120 -11.61 20.82 8.64
CA VAL A 120 -11.84 22.20 9.12
C VAL A 120 -11.52 22.42 10.62
N SER A 121 -10.97 21.41 11.30
CA SER A 121 -10.46 21.47 12.68
C SER A 121 -8.93 21.57 12.77
N GLY A 122 -8.20 21.62 11.64
CA GLY A 122 -6.73 21.64 11.60
C GLY A 122 -6.09 23.03 11.44
N LEU A 123 -6.88 24.11 11.44
CA LEU A 123 -6.37 25.49 11.28
C LEU A 123 -5.44 25.91 12.44
N ASP A 124 -5.53 25.26 13.61
CA ASP A 124 -4.61 25.51 14.73
C ASP A 124 -3.17 25.00 14.44
N ALA A 125 -3.00 23.98 13.58
CA ALA A 125 -1.68 23.48 13.19
C ALA A 125 -0.94 24.41 12.22
N LEU A 126 -1.67 25.34 11.57
CA LEU A 126 -1.07 26.43 10.78
C LEU A 126 -0.56 27.58 11.68
N VAL A 127 -0.88 27.57 12.98
CA VAL A 127 -0.45 28.62 13.92
C VAL A 127 0.95 28.35 14.50
N GLY A 128 1.44 27.11 14.45
CA GLY A 128 2.68 26.69 15.13
C GLY A 128 3.99 27.14 14.48
N GLY A 129 3.97 27.58 13.22
CA GLY A 129 5.16 27.90 12.43
C GLY A 129 6.08 26.70 12.17
N ASN A 130 7.15 26.92 11.41
CA ASN A 130 8.17 25.90 11.20
C ASN A 130 8.98 25.69 12.49
N TYR A 131 9.44 24.47 12.73
CA TYR A 131 10.35 24.15 13.83
C TYR A 131 11.43 23.17 13.36
N ILE A 132 12.54 23.11 14.08
CA ILE A 132 13.61 22.13 13.82
C ILE A 132 13.40 20.95 14.76
N GLY A 133 13.27 19.74 14.21
CA GLY A 133 13.27 18.51 14.99
C GLY A 133 14.69 18.10 15.36
N MET A 134 14.87 17.59 16.58
CA MET A 134 16.11 17.00 17.07
C MET A 134 15.89 15.51 17.37
N MET A 135 16.90 14.67 17.12
CA MET A 135 16.97 13.29 17.59
C MET A 135 18.36 12.99 18.16
N PRO A 136 18.49 12.77 19.48
CA PRO A 136 19.76 12.42 20.11
C PRO A 136 20.34 11.12 19.55
N GLY A 137 21.65 11.11 19.34
CA GLY A 137 22.41 9.93 18.92
C GLY A 137 23.51 9.54 19.90
N LYS A 138 24.37 8.58 19.50
CA LYS A 138 25.55 8.20 20.26
C LYS A 138 26.80 8.92 19.71
N GLY A 139 27.94 8.66 20.35
CA GLY A 139 29.25 9.14 19.93
C GLY A 139 29.80 10.26 20.80
N GLU A 140 30.86 10.90 20.29
CA GLU A 140 31.55 11.99 20.96
C GLU A 140 30.71 13.29 20.94
N PRO A 141 30.94 14.22 21.88
CA PRO A 141 30.32 15.54 21.83
C PRO A 141 30.64 16.28 20.53
N GLU A 142 29.64 16.91 19.93
CA GLU A 142 29.76 17.65 18.66
C GLU A 142 28.92 18.93 18.75
N ASP A 143 29.38 20.02 18.12
CA ASP A 143 28.70 21.31 18.06
C ASP A 143 28.35 21.76 16.63
N HIS A 144 28.84 21.04 15.61
CA HIS A 144 28.53 21.26 14.20
C HIS A 144 27.76 20.07 13.62
N PHE A 145 26.62 20.35 13.00
CA PHE A 145 25.70 19.32 12.49
C PHE A 145 25.28 19.61 11.07
N VAL A 146 24.92 18.56 10.33
CA VAL A 146 24.29 18.68 9.01
C VAL A 146 22.83 18.27 9.15
N ALA A 147 21.93 19.13 8.72
CA ALA A 147 20.51 18.84 8.74
C ALA A 147 20.16 17.76 7.70
N LEU A 148 19.27 16.85 8.10
CA LEU A 148 18.64 15.89 7.20
C LEU A 148 17.53 16.58 6.40
N ASP A 149 17.39 16.18 5.14
CA ASP A 149 16.37 16.70 4.24
C ASP A 149 14.94 16.29 4.67
N THR A 150 14.81 15.17 5.36
CA THR A 150 13.53 14.63 5.83
C THR A 150 13.66 14.10 7.25
N GLN A 151 12.53 14.02 7.95
CA GLN A 151 12.48 13.44 9.29
C GLN A 151 12.99 11.99 9.26
N PRO A 152 13.96 11.64 10.13
CA PRO A 152 14.42 10.27 10.25
C PRO A 152 13.28 9.38 10.74
N LYS A 153 13.11 8.24 10.06
CA LYS A 153 12.06 7.26 10.35
C LYS A 153 12.39 6.54 11.65
N TYR A 154 11.82 7.01 12.75
CA TYR A 154 12.01 6.37 14.05
C TYR A 154 11.21 5.07 14.13
N ARG A 155 11.90 3.92 14.18
CA ARG A 155 11.30 2.62 14.45
C ARG A 155 11.24 2.39 15.96
N ILE A 156 10.32 3.04 16.68
CA ILE A 156 9.96 2.52 18.01
C ILE A 156 9.14 1.26 17.76
N ASN A 157 9.71 0.10 18.07
CA ASN A 157 8.92 -1.12 18.08
C ASN A 157 7.98 -1.08 19.29
N ASN A 158 6.82 -0.42 19.12
CA ASN A 158 5.75 -0.36 20.11
C ASN A 158 4.87 -1.63 20.10
N GLY A 159 5.34 -2.73 19.52
CA GLY A 159 4.57 -3.96 19.32
C GLY A 159 3.55 -3.89 18.18
N GLU A 160 3.61 -2.84 17.36
CA GLU A 160 2.91 -2.77 16.06
C GLU A 160 3.54 -3.76 15.08
N LEU A 161 2.76 -4.31 14.16
CA LEU A 161 3.23 -5.25 13.16
C LEU A 161 3.52 -4.50 11.86
N MET A 162 4.78 -4.51 11.42
CA MET A 162 5.17 -4.03 10.10
C MET A 162 5.13 -5.21 9.12
N ILE A 163 4.47 -5.02 7.99
CA ILE A 163 4.44 -5.96 6.86
C ILE A 163 4.74 -5.20 5.57
N HIS A 164 5.18 -5.91 4.54
CA HIS A 164 5.53 -5.35 3.24
C HIS A 164 4.56 -5.86 2.18
N LEU A 165 3.94 -4.97 1.43
CA LEU A 165 3.07 -5.33 0.31
C LEU A 165 3.80 -5.06 -1.01
N GLN A 166 3.87 -6.07 -1.87
CA GLN A 166 4.41 -5.98 -3.21
C GLN A 166 3.28 -5.65 -4.20
N ALA A 167 3.50 -4.65 -5.03
CA ALA A 167 2.56 -4.20 -6.06
C ALA A 167 3.31 -3.78 -7.33
N PRO A 168 2.68 -3.88 -8.53
CA PRO A 168 3.28 -3.39 -9.77
C PRO A 168 3.45 -1.86 -9.78
N ASP A 169 2.55 -1.14 -9.10
CA ASP A 169 2.60 0.30 -8.91
C ASP A 169 1.92 0.69 -7.58
N LEU A 170 2.03 1.97 -7.20
CA LEU A 170 1.48 2.48 -5.93
C LEU A 170 -0.05 2.68 -5.98
N GLY A 171 -0.63 2.74 -7.19
CA GLY A 171 -2.02 3.16 -7.41
C GLY A 171 -2.29 4.54 -6.82
N SER A 172 -3.40 4.66 -6.09
CA SER A 172 -3.81 5.88 -5.39
C SER A 172 -3.48 5.85 -3.88
N LEU A 173 -2.56 4.99 -3.47
CA LEU A 173 -2.13 4.88 -2.07
C LEU A 173 -1.07 5.93 -1.76
N ASN A 174 -1.13 6.47 -0.54
CA ASN A 174 -0.26 7.51 -0.04
C ASN A 174 0.24 7.10 1.37
N SER A 175 1.30 7.75 1.87
CA SER A 175 1.63 7.63 3.29
C SER A 175 0.44 8.10 4.14
N GLY A 176 -0.03 7.22 5.04
CA GLY A 176 -1.23 7.45 5.85
C GLY A 176 -2.54 6.87 5.29
N SER A 177 -2.55 6.27 4.09
CA SER A 177 -3.73 5.52 3.60
C SER A 177 -4.11 4.43 4.61
N LEU A 178 -5.41 4.25 4.83
CA LEU A 178 -5.92 3.37 5.87
C LEU A 178 -5.94 1.90 5.42
N VAL A 179 -5.69 1.01 6.37
CA VAL A 179 -5.81 -0.44 6.19
C VAL A 179 -7.02 -0.94 6.97
N TYR A 180 -7.93 -1.62 6.28
CA TYR A 180 -9.20 -2.07 6.83
C TYR A 180 -9.26 -3.59 7.00
N PHE A 181 -9.83 -4.02 8.11
CA PHE A 181 -10.33 -5.37 8.29
C PHE A 181 -11.84 -5.30 8.55
N ARG A 182 -12.65 -5.95 7.70
CA ARG A 182 -14.13 -5.88 7.80
C ARG A 182 -14.66 -4.44 7.95
N LYS A 183 -14.11 -3.50 7.18
CA LYS A 183 -14.45 -2.06 7.20
C LYS A 183 -14.07 -1.30 8.48
N ILE A 184 -13.31 -1.91 9.40
CA ILE A 184 -12.75 -1.24 10.58
C ILE A 184 -11.29 -0.86 10.29
N PRO A 185 -10.86 0.39 10.51
CA PRO A 185 -9.46 0.77 10.33
C PRO A 185 -8.60 0.12 11.42
N VAL A 186 -7.58 -0.63 11.00
CA VAL A 186 -6.71 -1.42 11.88
C VAL A 186 -5.22 -1.12 11.69
N GLY A 187 -4.89 -0.28 10.72
CA GLY A 187 -3.53 0.10 10.40
C GLY A 187 -3.48 1.18 9.32
N ARG A 188 -2.27 1.47 8.85
CA ARG A 188 -2.01 2.48 7.85
C ARG A 188 -0.78 2.15 7.02
N VAL A 189 -0.73 2.67 5.80
CA VAL A 189 0.49 2.74 5.00
C VAL A 189 1.46 3.67 5.73
N TYR A 190 2.61 3.13 6.11
CA TYR A 190 3.69 3.87 6.75
C TYR A 190 4.52 4.61 5.71
N ASP A 191 4.93 3.89 4.66
CA ASP A 191 5.83 4.39 3.63
C ASP A 191 5.75 3.54 2.36
N TYR A 192 6.41 3.96 1.30
CA TYR A 192 6.57 3.17 0.08
C TYR A 192 7.91 3.49 -0.59
N SER A 193 8.46 2.51 -1.29
CA SER A 193 9.70 2.65 -2.05
C SER A 193 9.63 1.89 -3.36
N LEU A 194 10.33 2.40 -4.38
CA LEU A 194 10.51 1.66 -5.62
C LEU A 194 11.41 0.44 -5.36
N ASN A 195 11.05 -0.71 -5.92
CA ASN A 195 11.85 -1.92 -5.83
C ASN A 195 13.19 -1.71 -6.55
N ALA A 196 14.27 -2.35 -6.07
CA ALA A 196 15.62 -2.16 -6.62
C ALA A 196 15.74 -2.52 -8.12
N ASN A 197 14.84 -3.35 -8.64
CA ASN A 197 14.76 -3.73 -10.06
C ASN A 197 13.89 -2.78 -10.91
N ASN A 198 13.32 -1.73 -10.32
CA ASN A 198 12.37 -0.80 -10.95
C ASN A 198 11.11 -1.46 -11.58
N GLN A 199 10.76 -2.69 -11.19
CA GLN A 199 9.61 -3.43 -11.75
C GLN A 199 8.38 -3.43 -10.82
N GLY A 200 8.40 -2.66 -9.75
CA GLY A 200 7.30 -2.57 -8.80
C GLY A 200 7.63 -1.68 -7.62
N VAL A 201 6.72 -1.65 -6.65
CA VAL A 201 6.86 -0.91 -5.40
C VAL A 201 6.68 -1.84 -4.21
N THR A 202 7.43 -1.55 -3.15
CA THR A 202 7.21 -2.11 -1.82
C THR A 202 6.47 -1.06 -0.99
N ILE A 203 5.33 -1.44 -0.45
CA ILE A 203 4.49 -0.59 0.40
C ILE A 203 4.60 -1.11 1.84
N ASP A 204 5.15 -0.29 2.72
CA ASP A 204 5.30 -0.61 4.13
C ASP A 204 4.00 -0.32 4.85
N VAL A 205 3.39 -1.35 5.43
CA VAL A 205 2.14 -1.25 6.18
C VAL A 205 2.39 -1.51 7.65
N LEU A 206 1.82 -0.63 8.48
CA LEU A 206 1.89 -0.72 9.92
C LEU A 206 0.50 -1.04 10.49
N ILE A 207 0.38 -2.19 11.13
CA ILE A 207 -0.83 -2.67 11.80
C ILE A 207 -0.72 -2.39 13.29
N GLU A 208 -1.77 -1.81 13.87
CA GLU A 208 -1.76 -1.44 15.28
C GLU A 208 -1.60 -2.68 16.18
N ARG A 209 -0.92 -2.52 17.32
CA ARG A 209 -0.62 -3.59 18.29
C ARG A 209 -1.82 -4.48 18.66
N ARG A 210 -3.00 -3.89 18.81
CA ARG A 210 -4.24 -4.61 19.20
C ARG A 210 -4.83 -5.48 18.08
N PHE A 211 -4.39 -5.29 16.84
CA PHE A 211 -4.92 -5.95 15.64
C PHE A 211 -3.91 -6.88 14.95
N THR A 212 -2.69 -7.02 15.48
CA THR A 212 -1.63 -7.85 14.88
C THR A 212 -2.06 -9.30 14.67
N ASN A 213 -2.88 -9.86 15.58
CA ASN A 213 -3.41 -11.22 15.49
C ASN A 213 -4.38 -11.45 14.31
N LEU A 214 -4.91 -10.37 13.71
CA LEU A 214 -5.78 -10.45 12.54
C LEU A 214 -4.99 -10.77 11.27
N VAL A 215 -3.73 -10.35 11.17
CA VAL A 215 -2.91 -10.65 10.00
C VAL A 215 -2.33 -12.04 10.13
N LYS A 216 -2.60 -12.88 9.13
CA LYS A 216 -2.14 -14.26 9.06
C LYS A 216 -1.20 -14.42 7.88
N LYS A 217 -0.37 -15.46 7.91
CA LYS A 217 0.50 -15.84 6.78
C LYS A 217 -0.29 -16.04 5.47
N GLY A 218 -1.54 -16.50 5.57
CA GLY A 218 -2.45 -16.70 4.43
C GLY A 218 -3.36 -15.50 4.12
N SER A 219 -3.20 -14.36 4.79
CA SER A 219 -3.97 -13.15 4.52
C SER A 219 -3.71 -12.63 3.11
N ARG A 220 -4.76 -12.16 2.45
CA ARG A 220 -4.67 -11.50 1.15
C ARG A 220 -5.09 -10.05 1.30
N PHE A 221 -4.33 -9.16 0.67
CA PHE A 221 -4.53 -7.71 0.71
C PHE A 221 -4.97 -7.22 -0.65
N TRP A 222 -5.99 -6.38 -0.73
CA TRP A 222 -6.44 -5.78 -1.97
C TRP A 222 -6.66 -4.29 -1.84
N ASN A 223 -6.49 -3.59 -2.95
CA ASN A 223 -6.77 -2.17 -3.05
C ASN A 223 -8.30 -1.96 -3.05
N VAL A 224 -8.78 -1.00 -2.25
CA VAL A 224 -10.19 -0.59 -2.19
C VAL A 224 -10.41 0.85 -2.67
N SER A 225 -9.43 1.37 -3.41
CA SER A 225 -9.48 2.74 -3.92
C SER A 225 -10.27 2.84 -5.22
N GLY A 226 -10.93 3.99 -5.41
CA GLY A 226 -11.66 4.31 -6.64
C GLY A 226 -13.18 4.13 -6.55
N VAL A 227 -13.88 4.74 -7.51
CA VAL A 227 -15.32 4.59 -7.68
C VAL A 227 -15.56 3.39 -8.58
N LYS A 228 -16.18 2.33 -8.06
CA LYS A 228 -16.76 1.27 -8.89
C LYS A 228 -18.17 1.69 -9.29
N ALA A 229 -18.37 1.99 -10.57
CA ALA A 229 -19.68 2.31 -11.13
C ALA A 229 -20.10 1.17 -12.07
N ASP A 230 -21.00 0.32 -11.58
CA ASP A 230 -21.61 -0.72 -12.40
C ASP A 230 -22.82 -0.11 -13.14
N VAL A 231 -22.66 0.07 -14.45
CA VAL A 231 -23.71 0.59 -15.34
C VAL A 231 -24.26 -0.57 -16.15
N GLY A 232 -25.48 -1.00 -15.83
CA GLY A 232 -26.21 -2.03 -16.57
C GLY A 232 -27.47 -1.48 -17.24
N LEU A 233 -28.10 -2.26 -18.13
CA LEU A 233 -29.37 -1.88 -18.76
C LEU A 233 -30.54 -1.74 -17.76
N SER A 234 -30.42 -2.36 -16.59
CA SER A 234 -31.40 -2.27 -15.49
C SER A 234 -31.22 -1.02 -14.61
N GLY A 235 -30.23 -0.18 -14.90
CA GLY A 235 -29.90 1.03 -14.14
C GLY A 235 -28.42 1.09 -13.72
N ALA A 236 -28.00 2.25 -13.21
CA ALA A 236 -26.68 2.43 -12.62
C ALA A 236 -26.76 2.20 -11.11
N LYS A 237 -25.98 1.24 -10.60
CA LYS A 237 -25.81 1.05 -9.15
C LYS A 237 -24.48 1.66 -8.75
N VAL A 238 -24.54 2.82 -8.10
CA VAL A 238 -23.34 3.48 -7.58
C VAL A 238 -23.26 3.19 -6.09
N GLN A 239 -22.32 2.34 -5.69
CA GLN A 239 -22.09 1.99 -4.29
C GLN A 239 -20.89 2.78 -3.75
N LEU A 240 -21.17 3.88 -3.04
CA LEU A 240 -20.14 4.71 -2.40
C LEU A 240 -19.91 4.19 -0.98
N GLU A 241 -19.06 3.19 -0.82
CA GLU A 241 -18.88 2.52 0.47
C GLU A 241 -17.96 3.28 1.45
N ASN A 242 -17.05 4.12 0.96
CA ASN A 242 -16.13 4.87 1.82
C ASN A 242 -15.60 6.16 1.15
N LEU A 243 -16.15 7.32 1.53
CA LEU A 243 -15.71 8.63 1.04
C LEU A 243 -14.22 8.92 1.33
N SER A 244 -13.68 8.41 2.44
CA SER A 244 -12.26 8.62 2.78
C SER A 244 -11.30 7.83 1.88
N ALA A 245 -11.72 6.63 1.44
CA ALA A 245 -10.95 5.80 0.51
C ALA A 245 -10.92 6.37 -0.92
N LEU A 246 -11.90 7.19 -1.29
CA LEU A 246 -11.92 7.90 -2.58
C LEU A 246 -10.83 8.97 -2.69
N VAL A 247 -10.48 9.60 -1.57
CA VAL A 247 -9.54 10.74 -1.57
C VAL A 247 -8.10 10.29 -1.35
N ASN A 248 -7.88 9.39 -0.38
CA ASN A 248 -6.52 9.02 0.04
C ASN A 248 -6.14 7.57 -0.30
N GLY A 249 -7.02 6.84 -0.98
CA GLY A 249 -6.87 5.41 -1.19
C GLY A 249 -6.92 4.59 0.11
N ALA A 250 -7.19 3.29 -0.01
CA ALA A 250 -7.17 2.39 1.13
C ALA A 250 -6.89 0.94 0.71
N ILE A 251 -6.49 0.14 1.69
CA ILE A 251 -6.22 -1.29 1.54
C ILE A 251 -7.20 -2.04 2.44
N ALA A 252 -7.71 -3.18 1.98
CA ALA A 252 -8.43 -4.11 2.84
C ALA A 252 -7.78 -5.49 2.78
N PHE A 253 -8.01 -6.30 3.81
CA PHE A 253 -7.48 -7.66 3.84
C PHE A 253 -8.42 -8.64 4.54
N ASP A 254 -8.14 -9.92 4.35
CA ASP A 254 -8.84 -11.01 5.00
C ASP A 254 -7.96 -11.81 5.97
N SER A 255 -8.59 -12.61 6.82
CA SER A 255 -7.92 -13.37 7.88
C SER A 255 -8.41 -14.82 7.86
N PRO A 256 -7.69 -15.74 7.21
CA PRO A 256 -8.07 -17.16 7.20
C PRO A 256 -7.91 -17.77 8.59
N ALA A 257 -8.91 -18.56 9.03
CA ALA A 257 -8.91 -19.19 10.36
C ALA A 257 -7.77 -20.20 10.52
N ASP A 258 -7.50 -20.99 9.48
CA ASP A 258 -6.51 -22.08 9.49
C ASP A 258 -5.11 -21.61 9.05
N SER A 259 -4.67 -20.47 9.56
CA SER A 259 -3.36 -19.90 9.21
C SER A 259 -2.65 -19.31 10.42
N HIS A 260 -1.33 -19.46 10.45
CA HIS A 260 -0.49 -18.88 11.51
C HIS A 260 -0.51 -17.35 11.47
N VAL A 261 -0.33 -16.72 12.62
CA VAL A 261 -0.19 -15.27 12.72
C VAL A 261 1.07 -14.82 11.97
N ALA A 262 0.98 -13.66 11.31
CA ALA A 262 2.09 -13.05 10.61
C ALA A 262 3.22 -12.63 11.56
N SER A 263 4.44 -12.63 11.04
CA SER A 263 5.65 -12.15 11.71
C SER A 263 6.03 -10.76 11.21
N GLN A 264 6.90 -10.07 11.96
CA GLN A 264 7.47 -8.80 11.52
C GLN A 264 8.14 -8.91 10.16
N ASN A 265 7.88 -7.93 9.31
CA ASN A 265 8.43 -7.80 7.96
C ASN A 265 8.03 -8.95 7.02
N ASP A 266 6.93 -9.64 7.30
CA ASP A 266 6.36 -10.57 6.34
C ASP A 266 5.94 -9.85 5.06
N GLU A 267 6.13 -10.54 3.93
CA GLU A 267 5.78 -10.04 2.59
C GLU A 267 4.44 -10.62 2.11
N TYR A 268 3.63 -9.76 1.50
CA TYR A 268 2.36 -10.12 0.87
C TYR A 268 2.24 -9.44 -0.50
N HIS A 269 1.31 -9.92 -1.32
CA HIS A 269 0.95 -9.24 -2.56
C HIS A 269 -0.27 -8.36 -2.34
N LEU A 270 -0.25 -7.16 -2.91
CA LEU A 270 -1.41 -6.28 -3.02
C LEU A 270 -2.13 -6.57 -4.33
N TYR A 271 -3.32 -7.17 -4.25
CA TYR A 271 -4.20 -7.37 -5.38
C TYR A 271 -4.87 -6.06 -5.80
N GLU A 272 -5.18 -5.96 -7.10
CA GLU A 272 -5.86 -4.79 -7.67
C GLU A 272 -7.23 -4.55 -7.04
N ASP A 273 -7.97 -5.64 -6.76
CA ASP A 273 -9.25 -5.56 -6.07
C ASP A 273 -9.64 -6.88 -5.38
N LEU A 274 -10.83 -6.88 -4.77
CA LEU A 274 -11.39 -8.04 -4.08
C LEU A 274 -11.53 -9.26 -5.00
N ALA A 275 -11.93 -9.10 -6.26
CA ALA A 275 -12.16 -10.20 -7.19
C ALA A 275 -10.84 -10.93 -7.49
N HIS A 276 -9.76 -10.18 -7.72
CA HIS A 276 -8.43 -10.75 -7.95
C HIS A 276 -7.82 -11.38 -6.68
N SER A 277 -8.30 -11.01 -5.50
CA SER A 277 -7.86 -11.59 -4.23
C SER A 277 -8.54 -12.91 -3.85
N GLN A 278 -9.57 -13.35 -4.58
CA GLN A 278 -10.36 -14.53 -4.20
C GLN A 278 -9.54 -15.82 -4.19
N ARG A 279 -9.71 -16.63 -3.13
CA ARG A 279 -9.10 -17.97 -3.04
C ARG A 279 -9.87 -18.91 -3.95
N GLY A 280 -9.19 -19.47 -4.94
CA GLY A 280 -9.74 -20.50 -5.83
C GLY A 280 -8.65 -21.41 -6.36
N VAL A 281 -9.06 -22.54 -6.92
CA VAL A 281 -8.16 -23.46 -7.63
C VAL A 281 -8.02 -22.97 -9.05
N VAL A 282 -6.78 -22.71 -9.48
CA VAL A 282 -6.49 -22.31 -10.86
C VAL A 282 -6.50 -23.56 -11.74
N VAL A 283 -7.25 -23.48 -12.83
CA VAL A 283 -7.44 -24.53 -13.81
C VAL A 283 -7.04 -23.99 -15.18
N THR A 284 -6.30 -24.78 -15.94
CA THR A 284 -5.87 -24.42 -17.30
C THR A 284 -6.91 -24.87 -18.32
N LEU A 285 -7.23 -24.02 -19.28
CA LEU A 285 -8.18 -24.28 -20.35
C LEU A 285 -7.50 -24.19 -21.71
N ASP A 286 -7.65 -25.23 -22.53
CA ASP A 286 -7.43 -25.13 -23.98
C ASP A 286 -8.73 -24.64 -24.62
N LEU A 287 -8.67 -23.46 -25.22
CA LEU A 287 -9.85 -22.81 -25.79
C LEU A 287 -9.84 -22.99 -27.32
N PRO A 288 -11.00 -23.23 -27.95
CA PRO A 288 -11.08 -23.35 -29.40
C PRO A 288 -10.78 -22.02 -30.10
N ASP A 289 -11.24 -20.92 -29.50
CA ASP A 289 -10.99 -19.54 -29.91
C ASP A 289 -11.15 -18.61 -28.70
N GLY A 290 -10.80 -17.33 -28.88
CA GLY A 290 -10.98 -16.28 -27.87
C GLY A 290 -12.24 -15.43 -28.08
N ASP A 291 -13.12 -15.81 -29.01
CA ASP A 291 -14.23 -14.95 -29.43
C ASP A 291 -15.26 -14.80 -28.30
N GLY A 292 -15.58 -13.56 -27.97
CA GLY A 292 -16.51 -13.21 -26.89
C GLY A 292 -16.07 -13.61 -25.47
N LEU A 293 -14.81 -14.03 -25.28
CA LEU A 293 -14.24 -14.33 -23.96
C LEU A 293 -13.46 -13.13 -23.41
N LYS A 294 -13.59 -12.87 -22.11
CA LYS A 294 -12.90 -11.79 -21.42
C LYS A 294 -12.34 -12.25 -20.08
N ALA A 295 -11.03 -12.04 -19.89
CA ALA A 295 -10.40 -12.21 -18.59
C ALA A 295 -11.03 -11.25 -17.57
N GLY A 296 -11.29 -11.75 -16.35
CA GLY A 296 -11.92 -11.01 -15.26
C GLY A 296 -13.42 -10.76 -15.43
N SER A 297 -14.09 -11.37 -16.42
CA SER A 297 -15.54 -11.17 -16.60
C SER A 297 -16.30 -12.40 -17.08
N THR A 298 -15.68 -13.31 -17.84
CA THR A 298 -16.38 -14.52 -18.32
C THR A 298 -16.54 -15.54 -17.18
N PRO A 299 -17.78 -15.86 -16.76
CA PRO A 299 -18.04 -16.75 -15.63
C PRO A 299 -18.06 -18.23 -16.04
N LEU A 300 -17.75 -19.10 -15.08
CA LEU A 300 -18.04 -20.53 -15.09
C LEU A 300 -19.33 -20.77 -14.31
N MET A 301 -20.32 -21.32 -14.99
CA MET A 301 -21.65 -21.59 -14.46
C MET A 301 -21.78 -23.08 -14.12
N TYR A 302 -22.37 -23.38 -12.98
CA TYR A 302 -22.82 -24.72 -12.62
C TYR A 302 -24.23 -24.62 -12.02
N GLN A 303 -25.19 -25.33 -12.63
CA GLN A 303 -26.60 -25.29 -12.20
C GLN A 303 -27.18 -23.86 -12.12
N GLY A 304 -26.72 -22.95 -13.00
CA GLY A 304 -27.14 -21.55 -13.02
C GLY A 304 -26.49 -20.64 -11.98
N LEU A 305 -25.56 -21.16 -11.16
CA LEU A 305 -24.74 -20.38 -10.23
C LEU A 305 -23.34 -20.14 -10.80
N GLU A 306 -22.78 -18.96 -10.56
CA GLU A 306 -21.37 -18.68 -10.87
C GLU A 306 -20.48 -19.38 -9.84
N VAL A 307 -19.58 -20.24 -10.31
CA VAL A 307 -18.69 -21.07 -9.50
C VAL A 307 -17.21 -20.92 -9.89
N GLY A 308 -16.91 -19.95 -10.75
CA GLY A 308 -15.55 -19.64 -11.17
C GLY A 308 -15.55 -18.55 -12.22
N GLN A 309 -14.36 -18.08 -12.57
CA GLN A 309 -14.18 -16.99 -13.51
C GLN A 309 -12.89 -17.17 -14.32
N LEU A 310 -12.94 -16.84 -15.60
CA LEU A 310 -11.75 -16.79 -16.46
C LEU A 310 -10.84 -15.66 -15.97
N SER A 311 -9.68 -16.00 -15.41
CA SER A 311 -8.73 -15.02 -14.84
C SER A 311 -7.70 -14.54 -15.87
N LYS A 312 -7.34 -15.36 -16.86
CA LYS A 312 -6.35 -15.01 -17.88
C LYS A 312 -6.70 -15.60 -19.23
N LEU A 313 -6.32 -14.90 -20.30
CA LEU A 313 -6.45 -15.35 -21.68
C LEU A 313 -5.15 -15.04 -22.44
N ASN A 314 -4.58 -16.06 -23.08
CA ASN A 314 -3.33 -15.95 -23.81
C ASN A 314 -3.48 -16.52 -25.23
N LEU A 315 -2.84 -15.86 -26.21
CA LEU A 315 -2.68 -16.37 -27.57
C LEU A 315 -1.25 -16.92 -27.73
N ASN A 316 -1.13 -18.23 -27.86
CA ASN A 316 0.16 -18.88 -28.02
C ASN A 316 0.60 -18.92 -29.49
N PRO A 317 1.92 -19.08 -29.74
CA PRO A 317 2.44 -19.33 -31.08
C PRO A 317 1.72 -20.51 -31.75
N GLY A 318 1.37 -20.36 -33.03
CA GLY A 318 0.60 -21.37 -33.78
C GLY A 318 -0.92 -21.20 -33.67
N GLY A 319 -1.41 -20.10 -33.10
CA GLY A 319 -2.83 -19.75 -33.09
C GLY A 319 -3.65 -20.48 -32.03
N LYS A 320 -3.00 -21.20 -31.10
CA LYS A 320 -3.67 -21.86 -29.98
C LYS A 320 -4.02 -20.85 -28.89
N VAL A 321 -5.29 -20.83 -28.47
CA VAL A 321 -5.75 -19.98 -27.38
C VAL A 321 -5.77 -20.79 -26.09
N THR A 322 -5.14 -20.29 -25.02
CA THR A 322 -5.22 -20.89 -23.69
C THR A 322 -5.73 -19.89 -22.67
N GLY A 323 -6.43 -20.40 -21.66
CA GLY A 323 -6.94 -19.59 -20.56
C GLY A 323 -6.53 -20.17 -19.21
N GLU A 324 -6.50 -19.31 -18.20
CA GLU A 324 -6.48 -19.73 -16.80
C GLU A 324 -7.82 -19.32 -16.19
N MET A 325 -8.41 -20.22 -15.41
CA MET A 325 -9.69 -20.02 -14.75
C MET A 325 -9.54 -20.26 -13.26
N THR A 326 -10.03 -19.34 -12.45
CA THR A 326 -10.09 -19.49 -11.00
C THR A 326 -11.44 -20.06 -10.63
N VAL A 327 -11.45 -21.24 -10.01
CA VAL A 327 -12.65 -21.99 -9.64
C VAL A 327 -12.86 -21.96 -8.13
N ASP A 328 -14.10 -21.82 -7.70
CA ASP A 328 -14.48 -21.83 -6.28
C ASP A 328 -14.07 -23.17 -5.61
N PRO A 329 -13.41 -23.14 -4.44
CA PRO A 329 -12.99 -24.36 -3.73
C PRO A 329 -14.12 -25.38 -3.48
N SER A 330 -15.37 -24.93 -3.35
CA SER A 330 -16.53 -25.79 -3.09
C SER A 330 -16.85 -26.75 -4.24
N VAL A 331 -16.52 -26.40 -5.49
CA VAL A 331 -16.81 -27.22 -6.68
C VAL A 331 -15.57 -27.96 -7.22
N VAL A 332 -14.41 -27.81 -6.58
CA VAL A 332 -13.16 -28.47 -7.00
C VAL A 332 -13.30 -30.00 -7.06
N THR A 333 -14.11 -30.57 -6.17
CA THR A 333 -14.38 -32.02 -6.15
C THR A 333 -15.10 -32.54 -7.41
N LEU A 334 -15.68 -31.63 -8.20
CA LEU A 334 -16.34 -31.89 -9.48
C LEU A 334 -15.38 -31.82 -10.66
N LEU A 335 -14.15 -31.37 -10.48
CA LEU A 335 -13.12 -31.26 -11.53
C LEU A 335 -12.36 -32.58 -11.67
N ARG A 336 -12.86 -33.47 -12.52
CA ARG A 336 -12.35 -34.85 -12.71
C ARG A 336 -12.07 -35.14 -14.17
N GLU A 337 -11.46 -36.28 -14.44
CA GLU A 337 -11.06 -36.71 -15.78
C GLU A 337 -12.17 -36.60 -16.83
N LYS A 338 -13.40 -37.01 -16.49
CA LYS A 338 -14.57 -36.98 -17.39
C LYS A 338 -15.41 -35.69 -17.28
N THR A 339 -14.95 -34.70 -16.53
CA THR A 339 -15.65 -33.41 -16.42
C THR A 339 -15.49 -32.63 -17.72
N LEU A 340 -16.61 -32.09 -18.21
CA LEU A 340 -16.64 -31.30 -19.44
C LEU A 340 -16.88 -29.83 -19.10
N ILE A 341 -16.13 -28.96 -19.77
CA ILE A 341 -16.35 -27.52 -19.73
C ILE A 341 -16.77 -27.10 -21.13
N GLN A 342 -17.99 -26.60 -21.25
CA GLN A 342 -18.59 -26.25 -22.53
C GLN A 342 -18.77 -24.75 -22.64
N MET A 343 -18.50 -24.18 -23.81
CA MET A 343 -18.83 -22.77 -24.07
C MET A 343 -20.31 -22.66 -24.43
N LYS A 344 -21.06 -21.82 -23.73
CA LYS A 344 -22.44 -21.46 -24.07
C LYS A 344 -22.49 -20.03 -24.61
N LYS A 345 -22.95 -19.91 -25.86
CA LYS A 345 -23.30 -18.63 -26.47
C LYS A 345 -24.76 -18.30 -26.15
N PRO A 346 -25.09 -17.05 -25.81
CA PRO A 346 -26.46 -16.68 -25.50
C PRO A 346 -27.31 -16.81 -26.77
N LYS A 347 -28.44 -17.50 -26.67
CA LYS A 347 -29.39 -17.69 -27.77
C LYS A 347 -30.63 -16.84 -27.50
N LEU A 348 -31.04 -16.07 -28.50
CA LEU A 348 -32.32 -15.35 -28.46
C LEU A 348 -33.44 -16.36 -28.73
N SER A 349 -34.31 -16.58 -27.75
CA SER A 349 -35.47 -17.46 -27.90
C SER A 349 -36.76 -16.66 -27.75
N LEU A 350 -37.77 -17.01 -28.55
CA LEU A 350 -39.06 -16.31 -28.64
C LEU A 350 -39.99 -16.61 -27.45
N ASP A 351 -39.72 -17.67 -26.70
CA ASP A 351 -40.48 -18.16 -25.55
C ASP A 351 -39.96 -17.63 -24.21
N ASN A 352 -38.69 -17.22 -24.14
CA ASN A 352 -38.10 -16.58 -22.95
C ASN A 352 -37.03 -15.56 -23.37
N PRO A 353 -37.41 -14.30 -23.62
CA PRO A 353 -36.48 -13.22 -23.97
C PRO A 353 -35.71 -12.74 -22.73
N SER A 354 -34.79 -13.56 -22.25
CA SER A 354 -33.88 -13.19 -21.15
C SER A 354 -32.78 -12.26 -21.68
N ILE A 355 -33.07 -10.95 -21.73
CA ILE A 355 -32.14 -9.92 -22.22
C ILE A 355 -30.83 -9.91 -21.42
N SER A 356 -30.87 -10.31 -20.13
CA SER A 356 -29.70 -10.35 -19.25
C SER A 356 -28.60 -11.30 -19.75
N THR A 357 -28.95 -12.45 -20.34
CA THR A 357 -27.93 -13.42 -20.82
C THR A 357 -27.24 -12.94 -22.09
N LEU A 358 -27.89 -12.09 -22.89
CA LEU A 358 -27.29 -11.46 -24.07
C LEU A 358 -26.23 -10.42 -23.69
N LEU A 359 -26.34 -9.80 -22.51
CA LEU A 359 -25.37 -8.82 -22.00
C LEU A 359 -24.13 -9.47 -21.38
N THR A 360 -24.31 -10.58 -20.65
CA THR A 360 -23.20 -11.32 -20.04
C THR A 360 -22.24 -11.86 -21.10
N GLY A 361 -22.73 -12.11 -22.31
CA GLY A 361 -21.94 -12.64 -23.42
C GLY A 361 -21.73 -14.15 -23.28
N ASN A 362 -20.59 -14.64 -23.76
CA ASN A 362 -20.27 -16.07 -23.70
C ASN A 362 -20.00 -16.48 -22.24
N THR A 363 -20.46 -17.66 -21.86
CA THR A 363 -20.26 -18.25 -20.52
C THR A 363 -19.70 -19.66 -20.66
N PHE A 364 -19.02 -20.15 -19.63
CA PHE A 364 -18.67 -21.56 -19.54
C PHE A 364 -19.70 -22.30 -18.70
N GLU A 365 -20.04 -23.53 -19.07
CA GLU A 365 -20.89 -24.43 -18.27
C GLU A 365 -20.05 -25.63 -17.82
N LEU A 366 -20.08 -25.88 -16.51
CA LEU A 366 -19.46 -27.05 -15.89
C LEU A 366 -20.43 -28.24 -15.94
N VAL A 367 -20.00 -29.34 -16.56
CA VAL A 367 -20.71 -30.62 -16.54
C VAL A 367 -19.83 -31.64 -15.80
N PRO A 368 -20.15 -31.99 -14.54
CA PRO A 368 -19.35 -32.91 -13.74
C PRO A 368 -19.27 -34.30 -14.35
N GLY A 369 -18.10 -34.93 -14.23
CA GLY A 369 -17.90 -36.33 -14.57
C GLY A 369 -17.15 -37.08 -13.47
N GLU A 370 -17.00 -38.39 -13.65
CA GLU A 370 -16.25 -39.26 -12.73
C GLU A 370 -14.76 -39.35 -13.12
N GLY A 371 -13.95 -39.94 -12.23
CA GLY A 371 -12.54 -40.22 -12.47
C GLY A 371 -11.60 -39.49 -11.53
N GLU A 372 -10.31 -39.52 -11.85
CA GLU A 372 -9.26 -38.89 -11.06
C GLU A 372 -9.34 -37.35 -11.14
N PRO A 373 -8.91 -36.62 -10.09
CA PRO A 373 -8.89 -35.17 -10.11
C PRO A 373 -8.05 -34.62 -11.27
N ARG A 374 -8.55 -33.58 -11.94
CA ARG A 374 -7.90 -32.96 -13.10
C ARG A 374 -7.97 -31.44 -13.01
N ASN A 375 -6.90 -30.76 -13.46
CA ASN A 375 -6.76 -29.30 -13.42
C ASN A 375 -6.49 -28.67 -14.81
N HIS A 376 -6.61 -29.44 -15.89
CA HIS A 376 -6.45 -28.98 -17.27
C HIS A 376 -7.63 -29.51 -18.10
N PHE A 377 -8.42 -28.65 -18.70
CA PHE A 377 -9.56 -29.06 -19.53
C PHE A 377 -9.46 -28.49 -20.95
N SER A 378 -10.02 -29.20 -21.92
CA SER A 378 -10.22 -28.68 -23.26
C SER A 378 -11.67 -28.25 -23.40
N VAL A 379 -11.89 -26.98 -23.73
CA VAL A 379 -13.22 -26.41 -23.83
C VAL A 379 -13.83 -26.80 -25.16
N MET A 380 -15.05 -27.33 -25.10
CA MET A 380 -15.77 -27.70 -26.31
C MET A 380 -16.45 -26.48 -26.95
N PRO A 381 -16.36 -26.34 -28.28
CA PRO A 381 -17.16 -25.38 -29.04
C PRO A 381 -18.66 -25.60 -28.84
N ALA A 382 -19.42 -24.50 -28.77
CA ALA A 382 -20.87 -24.50 -28.52
C ALA A 382 -21.69 -25.31 -29.55
N ASP A 383 -21.17 -25.48 -30.76
CA ASP A 383 -21.77 -26.17 -31.90
C ASP A 383 -21.51 -27.69 -31.90
N LYS A 384 -20.49 -28.17 -31.17
CA LYS A 384 -20.14 -29.60 -31.09
C LYS A 384 -20.54 -30.27 -29.78
N ALA A 385 -20.93 -29.51 -28.77
CA ALA A 385 -21.37 -30.02 -27.47
C ALA A 385 -22.57 -30.99 -27.55
N LEU A 386 -23.40 -30.88 -28.60
CA LEU A 386 -24.57 -31.74 -28.82
C LEU A 386 -24.23 -33.14 -29.38
N LEU A 387 -23.00 -33.40 -29.79
CA LEU A 387 -22.63 -34.66 -30.46
C LEU A 387 -22.16 -35.78 -29.51
N ASP A 388 -21.94 -35.46 -28.23
CA ASP A 388 -21.33 -36.35 -27.24
C ASP A 388 -22.15 -36.50 -25.95
N GLU A 389 -23.42 -36.06 -25.94
CA GLU A 389 -24.33 -36.46 -24.86
C GLU A 389 -24.48 -38.00 -24.88
N PRO A 390 -24.57 -38.68 -23.71
CA PRO A 390 -24.52 -40.15 -23.59
C PRO A 390 -25.69 -40.92 -24.24
N ASN A 391 -26.40 -40.33 -25.20
CA ASN A 391 -27.45 -40.98 -25.99
C ASN A 391 -27.67 -40.35 -27.39
N VAL A 392 -26.69 -39.63 -27.95
CA VAL A 392 -26.84 -39.00 -29.27
C VAL A 392 -26.53 -39.97 -30.40
N ALA A 393 -27.53 -40.29 -31.21
CA ALA A 393 -27.38 -41.03 -32.45
C ALA A 393 -27.01 -40.08 -33.60
N THR A 394 -25.74 -40.12 -34.02
CA THR A 394 -25.27 -39.37 -35.20
C THR A 394 -25.79 -40.03 -36.48
N VAL A 395 -26.81 -39.44 -37.11
CA VAL A 395 -27.32 -39.91 -38.41
C VAL A 395 -26.69 -39.06 -39.51
N THR A 396 -25.82 -39.66 -40.32
CA THR A 396 -25.30 -39.05 -41.55
C THR A 396 -26.26 -39.36 -42.70
N PRO A 397 -27.04 -38.40 -43.22
CA PRO A 397 -27.89 -38.67 -44.37
C PRO A 397 -27.02 -38.81 -45.63
N LEU A 398 -27.10 -39.97 -46.30
CA LEU A 398 -26.63 -40.10 -47.68
C LEU A 398 -27.56 -39.29 -48.59
N GLY A 399 -27.03 -38.24 -49.21
CA GLY A 399 -27.73 -37.45 -50.21
C GLY A 399 -28.19 -38.32 -51.38
N ALA A 400 -29.44 -38.16 -51.78
CA ALA A 400 -30.04 -38.84 -52.92
C ALA A 400 -29.38 -38.38 -54.23
N GLY A 401 -28.37 -39.10 -54.68
CA GLY A 401 -27.60 -38.73 -55.87
C GLY A 401 -26.83 -39.86 -56.51
N GLU A 402 -27.29 -41.12 -56.45
CA GLU A 402 -26.63 -42.21 -57.19
C GLU A 402 -27.52 -43.44 -57.42
N LEU A 403 -28.70 -43.28 -58.03
CA LEU A 403 -29.54 -44.39 -58.48
C LEU A 403 -30.18 -44.11 -59.86
N ARG A 404 -29.36 -43.83 -60.88
CA ARG A 404 -29.76 -43.94 -62.30
C ARG A 404 -28.57 -44.27 -63.19
N HIS A 405 -28.34 -45.56 -63.41
CA HIS A 405 -28.08 -46.17 -64.73
C HIS A 405 -27.51 -47.58 -64.56
N ARG A 406 -28.39 -48.57 -64.39
CA ARG A 406 -28.17 -49.94 -64.85
C ARG A 406 -29.46 -50.73 -64.67
N ARG A 407 -30.30 -50.78 -65.70
CA ARG A 407 -31.02 -51.99 -66.13
C ARG A 407 -31.81 -51.75 -67.43
N ARG A 408 -31.37 -52.49 -68.45
CA ARG A 408 -32.17 -53.18 -69.48
C ARG A 408 -32.87 -52.32 -70.55
N SER A 409 -32.18 -52.20 -71.69
CA SER A 409 -32.81 -52.24 -73.02
C SER A 409 -32.26 -53.47 -73.74
N ALA A 410 -33.06 -54.54 -73.78
CA ALA A 410 -32.92 -55.68 -74.68
C ALA A 410 -34.20 -56.52 -74.54
N ALA A 411 -35.10 -56.40 -75.52
CA ALA A 411 -35.96 -57.47 -76.07
C ALA A 411 -37.17 -56.85 -76.78
N GLY A 412 -36.95 -56.45 -78.04
CA GLY A 412 -38.02 -56.40 -79.02
C GLY A 412 -37.90 -57.62 -79.92
N ALA A 413 -38.82 -58.59 -79.78
CA ALA A 413 -39.21 -59.53 -80.82
C ALA A 413 -40.37 -60.42 -80.34
N ALA A 414 -41.35 -60.55 -81.23
CA ALA A 414 -42.42 -61.56 -81.29
C ALA A 414 -43.57 -61.42 -80.26
N ARG A 415 -44.84 -61.59 -80.61
CA ARG A 415 -45.58 -61.70 -81.89
C ARG A 415 -47.06 -61.65 -81.52
N SER A 416 -47.90 -61.26 -82.47
CA SER A 416 -49.36 -61.27 -82.39
C SER A 416 -49.96 -62.60 -81.92
N LYS A 417 -51.08 -62.52 -81.18
CA LYS A 417 -52.27 -63.36 -81.40
C LYS A 417 -53.53 -62.74 -80.81
N SER A 418 -54.58 -62.93 -81.60
CA SER A 418 -55.89 -62.30 -81.65
C SER A 418 -56.94 -62.91 -80.72
N ARG A 419 -57.88 -62.06 -80.28
CA ARG A 419 -59.35 -62.22 -80.12
C ARG A 419 -59.93 -63.58 -79.66
N PRO A 420 -60.88 -63.60 -78.70
CA PRO A 420 -61.77 -64.73 -78.49
C PRO A 420 -63.02 -64.67 -79.39
N GLY A 421 -63.44 -65.85 -79.83
CA GLY A 421 -64.74 -66.37 -80.28
C GLY A 421 -65.88 -65.45 -80.77
N ALA A 422 -66.45 -65.83 -81.93
CA ALA A 422 -67.88 -66.15 -82.07
C ALA A 422 -68.21 -66.63 -83.51
N GLY A 423 -68.98 -67.73 -83.62
CA GLY A 423 -70.02 -67.85 -84.65
C GLY A 423 -69.87 -68.95 -85.72
N ALA A 424 -70.61 -70.05 -85.47
CA ALA A 424 -71.25 -71.00 -86.41
C ALA A 424 -70.41 -71.74 -87.47
#